data_AF-A0A410PN18-F1
#
_entry.id   AF-A0A410PN18-F1
#
_cell.length_a   1.000
_cell.length_b   1.000
_cell.length_c   1.000
_cell.angle_alpha   90.00
_cell.angle_beta   90.00
_cell.angle_gamma   90.00
#
_symmetry.space_group_name_H-M   'P 1'
#
loop_
_entity.id
_entity.type
_entity.pdbx_description
1 polymer ?
#
loop_
_entity_poly.entity_id
_entity_poly.type
_entity_poly.pdbx_seq_one_letter_code
_entity_poly.pdbx_strand_id
1 'polypeptide(L)'
;MKITFPLLGNSYFAAKAILDDLGIECIVPPMSSKSALIIGTKFSPEEICLPFKIILGNYIESIKMGADTIVLTGSCGPCRYGEYCELQMNIMKKLGYNVEFIVLDKPSSIGNKEFLRRINIISEKSSKTAKEKLTALLNGYKIINLIDNIEKKARLLAGYEINKGELKTLLNNCKSDSIKCNSSHEMLNVMNKYNKKINEVKLDKYKNPIKIQIIGEIYTILEPFANLYIEDKLMDLGVSTRKSLTPSWWFKDAVLSAIKLNSLNLRIASKEYLPYYIGGHGRECIGEALMAHKEGFSGAIQIFPMGCMPEIVSKSILPSIARDKNFPIMTLVVDEMTGESGYDTRIEAFVDLLERRSKNVQYGN
;
A
#
# COMPACT_ATOMS: atom_id res chain seq x y z
N MET A 1 -5.37 20.20 -18.79
CA MET A 1 -5.32 19.56 -17.47
C MET A 1 -5.43 18.07 -17.69
N LYS A 2 -4.30 17.40 -17.56
CA LYS A 2 -4.08 15.97 -17.68
C LYS A 2 -3.44 15.54 -16.36
N ILE A 3 -4.24 14.91 -15.51
CA ILE A 3 -3.88 14.67 -14.12
C ILE A 3 -3.19 13.32 -13.98
N THR A 4 -2.09 13.28 -13.22
CA THR A 4 -1.48 12.07 -12.67
C THR A 4 -1.38 12.18 -11.14
N PHE A 5 -0.99 11.10 -10.47
CA PHE A 5 -0.94 10.98 -9.01
C PHE A 5 0.08 9.92 -8.59
N PRO A 6 0.55 9.84 -7.33
CA PRO A 6 1.45 8.77 -6.91
C PRO A 6 0.72 7.41 -6.87
N LEU A 7 1.42 6.35 -7.26
CA LEU A 7 0.94 4.98 -7.03
C LEU A 7 1.06 4.64 -5.54
N LEU A 8 -0.07 4.39 -4.89
CA LEU A 8 -0.16 4.00 -3.48
C LEU A 8 -1.06 2.78 -3.34
N GLY A 9 -0.52 1.61 -3.70
CA GLY A 9 -1.29 0.36 -3.77
C GLY A 9 -2.46 0.50 -4.74
N ASN A 10 -3.66 0.09 -4.34
CA ASN A 10 -4.86 0.12 -5.18
C ASN A 10 -5.55 1.50 -5.28
N SER A 11 -4.97 2.58 -4.72
CA SER A 11 -5.60 3.91 -4.74
C SER A 11 -5.86 4.45 -6.15
N TYR A 12 -5.02 4.07 -7.12
CA TYR A 12 -5.12 4.54 -8.51
C TYR A 12 -6.43 4.14 -9.19
N PHE A 13 -7.06 3.03 -8.79
CA PHE A 13 -8.36 2.63 -9.35
C PHE A 13 -9.44 3.64 -9.02
N ALA A 14 -9.49 4.09 -7.77
CA ALA A 14 -10.44 5.11 -7.34
C ALA A 14 -10.12 6.47 -7.97
N ALA A 15 -8.84 6.87 -8.00
CA ALA A 15 -8.43 8.12 -8.62
C ALA A 15 -8.80 8.17 -10.11
N LYS A 16 -8.49 7.10 -10.87
CA LYS A 16 -8.87 6.97 -12.27
C LYS A 16 -10.38 7.05 -12.45
N ALA A 17 -11.15 6.24 -11.71
CA ALA A 17 -12.60 6.21 -11.83
C ALA A 17 -13.26 7.55 -11.51
N ILE A 18 -12.76 8.28 -10.51
CA ILE A 18 -13.23 9.63 -10.18
C ILE A 18 -12.95 10.58 -11.34
N LEU A 19 -11.73 10.60 -11.87
CA LEU A 19 -11.35 11.52 -12.95
C LEU A 19 -12.10 11.23 -14.25
N ASP A 20 -12.25 9.96 -14.62
CA ASP A 20 -13.04 9.54 -15.78
C ASP A 20 -14.50 10.00 -15.67
N ASP A 21 -15.14 9.79 -14.52
CA ASP A 21 -16.52 10.22 -14.27
C ASP A 21 -16.65 11.75 -14.26
N LEU A 22 -15.60 12.47 -13.83
CA LEU A 22 -15.54 13.93 -13.88
C LEU A 22 -15.28 14.46 -15.31
N GLY A 23 -14.94 13.60 -16.26
CA GLY A 23 -14.53 13.99 -17.61
C GLY A 23 -13.18 14.70 -17.65
N ILE A 24 -12.30 14.43 -16.69
CA ILE A 24 -10.95 14.98 -16.62
C ILE A 24 -9.97 13.89 -17.08
N GLU A 25 -9.11 14.22 -18.05
CA GLU A 25 -8.16 13.26 -18.60
C GLU A 25 -7.18 12.78 -17.50
N CYS A 26 -7.19 11.47 -17.25
CA CYS A 26 -6.36 10.81 -16.26
C CYS A 26 -5.19 10.10 -16.93
N ILE A 27 -3.96 10.54 -16.63
CA ILE A 27 -2.73 9.83 -16.97
C ILE A 27 -2.39 8.94 -15.78
N VAL A 28 -2.89 7.71 -15.83
CA VAL A 28 -2.56 6.69 -14.84
C VAL A 28 -1.06 6.43 -14.90
N PRO A 29 -0.34 6.54 -13.77
CA PRO A 29 1.09 6.29 -13.76
C PRO A 29 1.40 4.88 -14.23
N PRO A 30 2.51 4.68 -14.96
CA PRO A 30 2.96 3.32 -15.28
C PRO A 30 3.25 2.56 -13.98
N MET A 31 3.02 1.25 -14.01
CA MET A 31 3.37 0.40 -12.88
C MET A 31 4.86 0.54 -12.55
N SER A 32 5.15 0.68 -11.27
CA SER A 32 6.51 0.85 -10.75
C SER A 32 7.44 -0.23 -11.32
N SER A 33 8.62 0.20 -11.79
CA SER A 33 9.55 -0.65 -12.54
C SER A 33 11.01 -0.31 -12.23
N LYS A 34 11.95 -1.16 -12.67
CA LYS A 34 13.39 -0.87 -12.59
C LYS A 34 13.75 0.41 -13.35
N SER A 35 13.08 0.69 -14.46
CA SER A 35 13.22 1.95 -15.21
C SER A 35 12.86 3.16 -14.36
N ALA A 36 11.66 3.15 -13.77
CA ALA A 36 11.18 4.22 -12.90
C ALA A 36 12.14 4.43 -11.72
N LEU A 37 12.59 3.35 -11.08
CA LEU A 37 13.54 3.42 -9.98
C LEU A 37 14.87 4.05 -10.40
N ILE A 38 15.45 3.66 -11.55
CA ILE A 38 16.70 4.25 -12.07
C ILE A 38 16.55 5.75 -12.31
N ILE A 39 15.45 6.16 -12.95
CA ILE A 39 15.12 7.57 -13.19
C ILE A 39 15.01 8.32 -11.86
N GLY A 40 14.27 7.75 -10.90
CA GLY A 40 14.09 8.28 -9.56
C GLY A 40 15.39 8.48 -8.82
N THR A 41 16.23 7.44 -8.75
CA THR A 41 17.54 7.47 -8.09
C THR A 41 18.45 8.53 -8.68
N LYS A 42 18.45 8.71 -10.01
CA LYS A 42 19.30 9.69 -10.69
C LYS A 42 19.07 11.13 -10.23
N PHE A 43 17.83 11.49 -9.89
CA PHE A 43 17.46 12.88 -9.57
C PHE A 43 17.13 13.11 -8.10
N SER A 44 17.15 12.04 -7.29
CA SER A 44 16.85 12.10 -5.86
C SER A 44 18.11 12.33 -5.04
N PRO A 45 17.99 12.96 -3.84
CA PRO A 45 19.05 12.89 -2.84
C PRO A 45 19.39 11.44 -2.50
N GLU A 46 20.67 11.12 -2.34
CA GLU A 46 21.15 9.73 -2.13
C GLU A 46 20.45 9.06 -0.94
N GLU A 47 20.43 9.75 0.20
CA GLU A 47 19.87 9.24 1.46
C GLU A 47 18.32 9.24 1.50
N ILE A 48 17.63 9.69 0.45
CA ILE A 48 16.16 9.69 0.44
C ILE A 48 15.63 8.27 0.31
N CYS A 49 14.54 7.98 1.02
CA CYS A 49 14.03 6.61 1.09
C CYS A 49 13.43 6.16 -0.25
N LEU A 50 13.48 4.85 -0.49
CA LEU A 50 13.06 4.19 -1.73
C LEU A 50 11.68 4.65 -2.27
N PRO A 51 10.63 4.85 -1.44
CA PRO A 51 9.34 5.34 -1.93
C PRO A 51 9.42 6.67 -2.69
N PHE A 52 10.28 7.60 -2.23
CA PHE A 52 10.46 8.88 -2.91
C PHE A 52 11.02 8.69 -4.31
N LYS A 53 12.05 7.84 -4.44
CA LYS A 53 12.73 7.54 -5.71
C LYS A 53 11.73 6.94 -6.70
N ILE A 54 10.97 5.93 -6.28
CA ILE A 54 9.96 5.28 -7.15
C ILE A 54 8.88 6.28 -7.59
N ILE A 55 8.32 7.06 -6.65
CA ILE A 55 7.29 8.06 -6.97
C ILE A 55 7.81 9.11 -7.96
N LEU A 56 9.03 9.62 -7.74
CA LEU A 56 9.65 10.60 -8.64
C LEU A 56 9.85 10.05 -10.05
N GLY A 57 10.32 8.81 -10.16
CA GLY A 57 10.44 8.10 -11.44
C GLY A 57 9.11 7.99 -12.18
N ASN A 58 8.08 7.54 -11.47
CA ASN A 58 6.72 7.41 -12.01
C ASN A 58 6.17 8.77 -12.48
N TYR A 59 6.42 9.87 -11.75
CA TYR A 59 6.02 11.21 -12.19
C TYR A 59 6.70 11.61 -13.50
N ILE A 60 8.00 11.38 -13.64
CA ILE A 60 8.73 11.72 -14.87
C ILE A 60 8.18 10.90 -16.05
N GLU A 61 7.88 9.62 -15.85
CA GLU A 61 7.26 8.79 -16.90
C GLU A 61 5.83 9.27 -17.24
N SER A 62 5.00 9.60 -16.25
CA SER A 62 3.68 10.19 -16.47
C SER A 62 3.72 11.52 -17.23
N ILE A 63 4.69 12.39 -16.93
CA ILE A 63 4.89 13.66 -17.64
C ILE A 63 5.26 13.41 -19.11
N LYS A 64 6.11 12.41 -19.39
CA LYS A 64 6.42 12.01 -20.77
C LYS A 64 5.21 11.46 -21.52
N MET A 65 4.26 10.86 -20.81
CA MET A 65 2.96 10.43 -21.35
C MET A 65 1.97 11.59 -21.53
N GLY A 66 2.35 12.81 -21.13
CA GLY A 66 1.57 14.03 -21.34
C GLY A 66 0.87 14.58 -20.10
N ALA A 67 1.16 14.07 -18.89
CA ALA A 67 0.63 14.66 -17.66
C ALA A 67 1.16 16.09 -17.46
N ASP A 68 0.25 17.04 -17.20
CA ASP A 68 0.58 18.45 -16.93
C ASP A 68 0.32 18.84 -15.47
N THR A 69 -0.34 17.96 -14.71
CA THR A 69 -0.76 18.21 -13.32
C THR A 69 -0.53 16.96 -12.47
N ILE A 70 0.06 17.11 -11.28
CA ILE A 70 0.25 16.05 -10.29
C ILE A 70 -0.63 16.36 -9.07
N VAL A 71 -1.53 15.44 -8.72
CA VAL A 71 -2.35 15.51 -7.51
C VAL A 71 -1.82 14.51 -6.48
N LEU A 72 -1.51 14.97 -5.28
CA LEU A 72 -0.98 14.14 -4.20
C LEU A 72 -1.50 14.61 -2.84
N THR A 73 -1.50 13.71 -1.86
CA THR A 73 -1.82 14.04 -0.47
C THR A 73 -0.57 14.49 0.26
N GLY A 74 -0.64 15.64 0.92
CA GLY A 74 0.44 16.10 1.79
C GLY A 74 0.43 15.42 3.15
N SER A 75 1.51 15.56 3.91
CA SER A 75 1.61 15.10 5.30
C SER A 75 2.42 16.10 6.12
N CYS A 76 2.15 16.18 7.42
CA CYS A 76 2.80 17.14 8.31
C CYS A 76 3.81 16.46 9.24
N GLY A 77 4.58 15.51 8.70
CA GLY A 77 5.58 14.76 9.45
C GLY A 77 4.98 13.78 10.48
N PRO A 78 5.79 13.26 11.42
CA PRO A 78 7.23 13.52 11.57
C PRO A 78 8.12 12.63 10.65
N CYS A 79 7.52 11.87 9.72
CA CYS A 79 8.26 11.16 8.68
C CYS A 79 8.65 12.09 7.52
N ARG A 80 9.72 11.76 6.81
CA ARG A 80 10.22 12.45 5.61
C ARG A 80 9.17 12.61 4.51
N TYR A 81 8.13 11.77 4.48
CA TYR A 81 6.98 11.91 3.58
C TYR A 81 6.36 13.33 3.60
N GLY A 82 6.41 14.02 4.74
CA GLY A 82 5.91 15.40 4.83
C GLY A 82 6.64 16.41 3.96
N GLU A 83 7.90 16.13 3.60
CA GLU A 83 8.74 17.01 2.77
C GLU A 83 8.79 16.56 1.30
N TYR A 84 8.08 15.47 0.94
CA TYR A 84 8.17 14.91 -0.41
C TYR A 84 7.71 15.89 -1.47
N CYS A 85 6.57 16.55 -1.25
CA CYS A 85 5.99 17.47 -2.23
C CYS A 85 6.96 18.61 -2.56
N GLU A 86 7.52 19.28 -1.55
CA GLU A 86 8.44 20.40 -1.74
C GLU A 86 9.72 20.00 -2.47
N LEU A 87 10.30 18.86 -2.10
CA LEU A 87 11.50 18.34 -2.77
C LEU A 87 11.19 17.94 -4.23
N GLN A 88 10.07 17.26 -4.47
CA GLN A 88 9.66 16.84 -5.81
C GLN A 88 9.35 18.05 -6.71
N MET A 89 8.64 19.06 -6.19
CA MET A 89 8.38 20.32 -6.91
C MET A 89 9.69 21.02 -7.31
N ASN A 90 10.64 21.12 -6.39
CA ASN A 90 11.94 21.72 -6.65
C ASN A 90 12.75 20.94 -7.70
N ILE A 91 12.74 19.61 -7.64
CA ILE A 91 13.40 18.75 -8.63
C ILE A 91 12.76 18.94 -10.01
N MET A 92 11.43 18.88 -10.10
CA MET A 92 10.72 19.04 -11.38
C MET A 92 11.03 20.39 -12.04
N LYS A 93 11.05 21.47 -11.24
CA LYS A 93 11.44 22.81 -11.71
C LYS A 93 12.89 22.85 -12.23
N LYS A 94 13.84 22.24 -11.51
CA LYS A 94 15.26 22.17 -11.93
C LYS A 94 15.44 21.37 -13.22
N LEU A 95 14.62 20.36 -13.45
CA LEU A 95 14.63 19.57 -14.68
C LEU A 95 13.92 20.26 -15.85
N GLY A 96 13.34 21.44 -15.63
CA GLY A 96 12.64 22.20 -16.67
C GLY A 96 11.24 21.69 -17.00
N TYR A 97 10.64 20.84 -16.14
CA TYR A 97 9.27 20.38 -16.34
C TYR A 97 8.28 21.47 -15.90
N ASN A 98 7.36 21.82 -16.80
CA ASN A 98 6.23 22.70 -16.51
C ASN A 98 5.03 21.85 -16.07
N VAL A 99 4.97 21.51 -14.79
CA VAL A 99 3.93 20.67 -14.20
C VAL A 99 3.33 21.36 -12.97
N GLU A 100 2.01 21.38 -12.87
CA GLU A 100 1.30 21.95 -11.72
C GLU A 100 1.17 20.90 -10.62
N PHE A 101 1.53 21.25 -9.39
CA PHE A 101 1.33 20.38 -8.22
C PHE A 101 0.11 20.85 -7.42
N ILE A 102 -0.86 19.95 -7.22
CA ILE A 102 -2.01 20.19 -6.34
C ILE A 102 -1.85 19.28 -5.12
N VAL A 103 -1.32 19.85 -4.04
CA VAL A 103 -1.08 19.15 -2.77
C VAL A 103 -2.35 19.22 -1.90
N LEU A 104 -2.93 18.08 -1.56
CA LEU A 104 -4.09 17.99 -0.66
C LEU A 104 -3.61 17.79 0.78
N ASP A 105 -3.12 18.87 1.40
CA ASP A 105 -2.74 18.89 2.82
C ASP A 105 -3.96 18.83 3.73
N LYS A 106 -3.74 18.41 4.98
CA LYS A 106 -4.81 18.40 5.98
C LYS A 106 -5.35 19.82 6.21
N PRO A 107 -6.68 20.03 6.30
CA PRO A 107 -7.25 21.35 6.55
C PRO A 107 -6.78 21.99 7.86
N SER A 108 -6.35 21.19 8.85
CA SER A 108 -5.74 21.68 10.10
C SER A 108 -4.42 22.43 9.89
N SER A 109 -3.74 22.21 8.76
CA SER A 109 -2.40 22.73 8.47
C SER A 109 -2.44 23.91 7.50
N ILE A 110 -3.31 23.87 6.49
CA ILE A 110 -3.43 24.91 5.46
C ILE A 110 -4.70 25.77 5.59
N GLY A 111 -5.63 25.38 6.46
CA GLY A 111 -6.94 26.02 6.60
C GLY A 111 -7.99 25.53 5.60
N ASN A 112 -9.25 25.54 6.00
CA ASN A 112 -10.37 25.07 5.19
C ASN A 112 -10.53 25.82 3.86
N LYS A 113 -10.25 27.14 3.84
CA LYS A 113 -10.36 27.96 2.63
C LYS A 113 -9.36 27.53 1.55
N GLU A 114 -8.11 27.31 1.94
CA GLU A 114 -7.06 26.88 1.00
C GLU A 114 -7.30 25.44 0.51
N PHE A 115 -7.72 24.54 1.41
CA PHE A 115 -8.09 23.19 1.03
C PHE A 115 -9.20 23.17 -0.03
N LEU A 116 -10.28 23.94 0.20
CA LEU A 116 -11.37 24.08 -0.76
C LEU A 116 -10.90 24.73 -2.07
N ARG A 117 -10.02 25.73 -2.02
CA ARG A 117 -9.43 26.34 -3.22
C ARG A 117 -8.71 25.31 -4.08
N ARG A 118 -7.87 24.46 -3.48
CA ARG A 118 -7.11 23.41 -4.20
C ARG A 118 -8.03 22.36 -4.81
N ILE A 119 -9.10 21.96 -4.11
CA ILE A 119 -10.12 21.06 -4.66
C ILE A 119 -10.89 21.73 -5.81
N ASN A 120 -11.18 23.03 -5.71
CA ASN A 120 -11.89 23.78 -6.73
C ASN A 120 -11.11 23.87 -8.05
N ILE A 121 -9.77 23.95 -8.02
CA ILE A 121 -8.92 23.91 -9.23
C ILE A 121 -9.25 22.68 -10.09
N ILE A 122 -9.44 21.52 -9.45
CA ILE A 122 -9.81 20.27 -10.14
C ILE A 122 -11.30 20.32 -10.54
N SER A 123 -12.17 20.69 -9.60
CA SER A 123 -13.63 20.70 -9.79
C SER A 123 -14.06 21.61 -10.95
N GLU A 124 -13.45 22.78 -11.11
CA GLU A 124 -13.79 23.77 -12.15
C GLU A 124 -13.47 23.28 -13.56
N LYS A 125 -12.55 22.32 -13.71
CA LYS A 125 -12.22 21.71 -15.01
C LYS A 125 -13.22 20.62 -15.43
N SER A 126 -14.09 20.20 -14.52
CA SER A 126 -15.15 19.26 -14.80
C SER A 126 -16.44 19.98 -15.20
N SER A 127 -17.02 19.57 -16.32
CA SER A 127 -18.33 20.03 -16.80
C SER A 127 -19.53 19.44 -16.04
N LYS A 128 -19.28 18.59 -15.04
CA LYS A 128 -20.30 17.87 -14.29
C LYS A 128 -20.99 18.74 -13.23
N THR A 129 -22.23 18.41 -12.92
CA THR A 129 -23.01 19.02 -11.83
C THR A 129 -22.47 18.61 -10.46
N ALA A 130 -22.77 19.38 -9.41
CA ALA A 130 -22.36 19.04 -8.03
C ALA A 130 -22.81 17.64 -7.59
N LYS A 131 -24.01 17.20 -8.03
CA LYS A 131 -24.55 15.87 -7.73
C LYS A 131 -23.75 14.76 -8.42
N GLU A 132 -23.37 14.95 -9.67
CA GLU A 132 -22.53 14.01 -10.40
C GLU A 132 -21.11 13.93 -9.80
N LYS A 133 -20.53 15.08 -9.42
CA LYS A 133 -19.24 15.13 -8.72
C LYS A 133 -19.27 14.34 -7.42
N LEU A 134 -20.32 14.52 -6.61
CA LEU A 134 -20.51 13.76 -5.38
C LEU A 134 -20.67 12.26 -5.67
N THR A 135 -21.40 11.91 -6.72
CA THR A 135 -21.60 10.51 -7.13
C THR A 135 -20.27 9.86 -7.55
N ALA A 136 -19.43 10.56 -8.30
CA ALA A 136 -18.09 10.11 -8.69
C ALA A 136 -17.22 9.81 -7.45
N LEU A 137 -17.21 10.72 -6.47
CA LEU A 137 -16.48 10.54 -5.21
C LEU A 137 -16.99 9.32 -4.41
N LEU A 138 -18.31 9.16 -4.30
CA LEU A 138 -18.92 8.02 -3.61
C LEU A 138 -18.59 6.69 -4.32
N ASN A 139 -18.59 6.67 -5.65
CA ASN A 139 -18.22 5.49 -6.42
C ASN A 139 -16.72 5.19 -6.30
N GLY A 140 -15.84 6.19 -6.34
CA GLY A 140 -14.42 6.02 -6.06
C GLY A 140 -14.16 5.41 -4.67
N TYR A 141 -14.91 5.86 -3.66
CA TYR A 141 -14.86 5.24 -2.32
C TYR A 141 -15.36 3.79 -2.32
N LYS A 142 -16.42 3.45 -3.07
CA LYS A 142 -16.85 2.05 -3.21
C LYS A 142 -15.79 1.20 -3.89
N ILE A 143 -15.16 1.71 -4.94
CA ILE A 143 -14.12 1.03 -5.72
C ILE A 143 -12.93 0.68 -4.84
N ILE A 144 -12.36 1.65 -4.11
CA ILE A 144 -11.18 1.40 -3.26
C ILE A 144 -11.47 0.37 -2.17
N ASN A 145 -12.65 0.41 -1.54
CA ASN A 145 -13.04 -0.61 -0.55
C ASN A 145 -13.24 -1.99 -1.20
N LEU A 146 -13.82 -2.03 -2.39
CA LEU A 146 -14.11 -3.29 -3.09
C LEU A 146 -12.82 -3.99 -3.52
N ILE A 147 -11.89 -3.28 -4.17
CA ILE A 147 -10.62 -3.87 -4.61
C ILE A 147 -9.75 -4.31 -3.43
N ASP A 148 -9.68 -3.52 -2.36
CA ASP A 148 -8.93 -3.90 -1.16
C ASP A 148 -9.53 -5.14 -0.49
N ASN A 149 -10.86 -5.28 -0.47
CA ASN A 149 -11.53 -6.46 0.05
C ASN A 149 -11.31 -7.69 -0.85
N ILE A 150 -11.36 -7.52 -2.17
CA ILE A 150 -11.04 -8.58 -3.14
C ILE A 150 -9.61 -9.07 -2.93
N GLU A 151 -8.64 -8.17 -2.84
CA GLU A 151 -7.24 -8.51 -2.60
C GLU A 151 -7.07 -9.21 -1.26
N LYS A 152 -7.57 -8.63 -0.17
CA LYS A 152 -7.52 -9.23 1.17
C LYS A 152 -8.09 -10.66 1.16
N LYS A 153 -9.22 -10.87 0.51
CA LYS A 153 -9.87 -12.18 0.42
C LYS A 153 -9.01 -13.16 -0.38
N ALA A 154 -8.53 -12.78 -1.56
CA ALA A 154 -7.68 -13.63 -2.39
C ALA A 154 -6.40 -14.05 -1.65
N ARG A 155 -5.71 -13.10 -1.02
CA ARG A 155 -4.48 -13.34 -0.24
C ARG A 155 -4.70 -14.27 0.96
N LEU A 156 -5.79 -14.07 1.69
CA LEU A 156 -6.11 -14.91 2.85
C LEU A 156 -6.52 -16.33 2.44
N LEU A 157 -7.25 -16.48 1.33
CA LEU A 157 -7.74 -17.77 0.85
C LEU A 157 -6.70 -18.56 0.04
N ALA A 158 -5.62 -17.92 -0.42
CA ALA A 158 -4.54 -18.54 -1.19
C ALA A 158 -4.01 -19.84 -0.57
N GLY A 159 -3.82 -19.86 0.75
CA GLY A 159 -3.32 -21.05 1.43
C GLY A 159 -4.28 -22.23 1.42
N TYR A 160 -5.57 -21.99 1.16
CA TYR A 160 -6.63 -23.01 1.12
C TYR A 160 -6.96 -23.48 -0.30
N GLU A 161 -6.29 -22.98 -1.34
CA GLU A 161 -6.58 -23.36 -2.73
C GLU A 161 -6.36 -24.86 -2.98
N ILE A 162 -7.30 -25.47 -3.70
CA ILE A 162 -7.10 -26.79 -4.31
C ILE A 162 -6.28 -26.65 -5.59
N ASN A 163 -6.68 -25.70 -6.45
CA ASN A 163 -5.96 -25.36 -7.67
C ASN A 163 -4.99 -24.21 -7.38
N LYS A 164 -3.72 -24.56 -7.16
CA LYS A 164 -2.68 -23.59 -6.80
C LYS A 164 -2.57 -22.46 -7.84
N GLY A 165 -2.66 -21.21 -7.39
CA GLY A 165 -2.49 -20.02 -8.22
C GLY A 165 -3.76 -19.48 -8.88
N GLU A 166 -4.92 -20.10 -8.65
CA GLU A 166 -6.21 -19.68 -9.23
C GLU A 166 -6.63 -18.28 -8.74
N LEU A 167 -6.61 -18.02 -7.44
CA LEU A 167 -6.92 -16.72 -6.82
C LEU A 167 -5.91 -15.65 -7.22
N LYS A 168 -4.61 -15.98 -7.35
CA LYS A 168 -3.59 -15.04 -7.80
C LYS A 168 -3.89 -14.59 -9.23
N THR A 169 -4.22 -15.54 -10.10
CA THR A 169 -4.61 -15.28 -11.48
C THR A 169 -5.88 -14.43 -11.55
N LEU A 170 -6.92 -14.78 -10.76
CA LEU A 170 -8.16 -14.02 -10.69
C LEU A 170 -7.95 -12.59 -10.17
N LEU A 171 -7.09 -12.39 -9.17
CA LEU A 171 -6.75 -11.07 -8.63
C LEU A 171 -6.03 -10.22 -9.68
N ASN A 172 -5.04 -10.78 -10.37
CA ASN A 172 -4.29 -10.07 -11.41
C ASN A 172 -5.18 -9.70 -12.60
N ASN A 173 -6.06 -10.61 -13.02
CA ASN A 173 -7.04 -10.34 -14.07
C ASN A 173 -8.06 -9.27 -13.63
N CYS A 174 -8.50 -9.29 -12.37
CA CYS A 174 -9.36 -8.24 -11.81
C CYS A 174 -8.72 -6.86 -11.93
N LYS A 175 -7.45 -6.74 -11.52
CA LYS A 175 -6.68 -5.49 -11.62
C LYS A 175 -6.50 -5.06 -13.07
N SER A 176 -6.08 -5.98 -13.95
CA SER A 176 -5.83 -5.69 -15.37
C SER A 176 -7.09 -5.32 -16.16
N ASP A 177 -8.25 -5.89 -15.82
CA ASP A 177 -9.49 -5.55 -16.51
C ASP A 177 -10.10 -4.26 -15.96
N SER A 178 -10.00 -4.03 -14.65
CA SER A 178 -10.51 -2.82 -14.00
C SER A 178 -9.82 -1.56 -14.53
N ILE A 179 -8.51 -1.61 -14.82
CA ILE A 179 -7.79 -0.44 -15.33
C ILE A 179 -8.20 -0.04 -16.75
N LYS A 180 -8.72 -0.98 -17.55
CA LYS A 180 -9.18 -0.73 -18.93
C LYS A 180 -10.56 -0.06 -18.99
N CYS A 181 -11.30 -0.05 -17.87
CA CYS A 181 -12.63 0.57 -17.80
C CYS A 181 -12.54 2.09 -17.92
N ASN A 182 -13.56 2.71 -18.49
CA ASN A 182 -13.63 4.17 -18.72
C ASN A 182 -14.67 4.89 -17.84
N SER A 183 -15.22 4.20 -16.84
CA SER A 183 -16.15 4.78 -15.87
C SER A 183 -16.14 4.01 -14.56
N SER A 184 -16.56 4.66 -13.48
CA SER A 184 -16.68 4.00 -12.17
C SER A 184 -17.71 2.87 -12.17
N HIS A 185 -18.80 3.01 -12.93
CA HIS A 185 -19.85 1.99 -13.01
C HIS A 185 -19.34 0.70 -13.68
N GLU A 186 -18.65 0.83 -14.81
CA GLU A 186 -18.03 -0.29 -15.51
C GLU A 186 -17.00 -1.00 -14.61
N MET A 187 -16.13 -0.22 -13.96
CA MET A 187 -15.12 -0.75 -13.06
C MET A 187 -15.73 -1.53 -11.88
N LEU A 188 -16.80 -1.00 -11.25
CA LEU A 188 -17.53 -1.70 -10.20
C LEU A 188 -18.14 -3.01 -10.69
N ASN A 189 -18.69 -3.05 -11.90
CA ASN A 189 -19.26 -4.27 -12.48
C ASN A 189 -18.18 -5.34 -12.71
N VAL A 190 -17.02 -4.94 -13.25
CA VAL A 190 -15.86 -5.82 -13.45
C VAL A 190 -15.37 -6.36 -12.10
N MET A 191 -15.15 -5.50 -11.11
CA MET A 191 -14.69 -5.91 -9.78
C MET A 191 -15.70 -6.85 -9.09
N ASN A 192 -17.01 -6.58 -9.20
CA ASN A 192 -18.05 -7.46 -8.64
C ASN A 192 -18.08 -8.83 -9.31
N LYS A 193 -17.88 -8.89 -10.64
CA LYS A 193 -17.75 -10.15 -11.38
C LYS A 193 -16.57 -10.98 -10.86
N TYR A 194 -15.40 -10.37 -10.67
CA TYR A 194 -14.24 -11.06 -10.11
C TYR A 194 -14.40 -11.44 -8.65
N ASN A 195 -15.03 -10.59 -7.84
CA ASN A 195 -15.37 -10.90 -6.46
C ASN A 195 -16.25 -12.16 -6.38
N LYS A 196 -17.27 -12.27 -7.24
CA LYS A 196 -18.11 -13.47 -7.35
C LYS A 196 -17.27 -14.71 -7.70
N LYS A 197 -16.42 -14.63 -8.72
CA LYS A 197 -15.52 -15.75 -9.09
C LYS A 197 -14.62 -16.18 -7.93
N ILE A 198 -14.02 -15.24 -7.21
CA ILE A 198 -13.17 -15.51 -6.04
C ILE A 198 -13.97 -16.18 -4.91
N ASN A 199 -15.24 -15.86 -4.74
CA ASN A 199 -16.11 -16.53 -3.77
C ASN A 199 -16.46 -17.98 -4.15
N GLU A 200 -16.39 -18.31 -5.44
CA GLU A 200 -16.76 -19.61 -6.00
C GLU A 200 -15.56 -20.57 -6.16
N VAL A 201 -14.33 -20.09 -5.96
CA VAL A 201 -13.11 -20.92 -6.01
C VAL A 201 -13.21 -22.08 -5.03
N LYS A 202 -12.81 -23.28 -5.49
CA LYS A 202 -12.80 -24.48 -4.65
C LYS A 202 -11.65 -24.43 -3.65
N LEU A 203 -11.99 -24.57 -2.37
CA LEU A 203 -11.05 -24.52 -1.26
C LEU A 203 -11.04 -25.84 -0.49
N ASP A 204 -9.85 -26.26 -0.07
CA ASP A 204 -9.69 -27.33 0.90
C ASP A 204 -9.83 -26.75 2.32
N LYS A 205 -10.98 -27.01 2.94
CA LYS A 205 -11.30 -26.56 4.29
C LYS A 205 -10.58 -27.36 5.38
N TYR A 206 -10.03 -28.53 5.05
CA TYR A 206 -9.29 -29.37 6.00
C TYR A 206 -7.81 -28.99 6.08
N LYS A 207 -7.33 -28.20 5.12
CA LYS A 207 -5.98 -27.65 5.14
C LYS A 207 -5.83 -26.60 6.25
N ASN A 208 -4.71 -26.65 6.96
CA ASN A 208 -4.33 -25.62 7.92
C ASN A 208 -3.08 -24.87 7.41
N PRO A 209 -3.24 -23.90 6.48
CA PRO A 209 -2.11 -23.22 5.89
C PRO A 209 -1.40 -22.31 6.90
N ILE A 210 -0.11 -22.11 6.67
CA ILE A 210 0.67 -21.09 7.37
C ILE A 210 0.03 -19.72 7.10
N LYS A 211 -0.15 -18.95 8.17
CA LYS A 211 -0.70 -17.59 8.12
C LYS A 211 0.37 -16.59 8.52
N ILE A 212 0.70 -15.67 7.62
CA ILE A 212 1.73 -14.65 7.85
C ILE A 212 1.11 -13.26 7.79
N GLN A 213 1.40 -12.46 8.82
CA GLN A 213 1.10 -11.03 8.81
C GLN A 213 2.26 -10.28 8.14
N ILE A 214 1.96 -9.46 7.14
CA ILE A 214 2.89 -8.48 6.60
C ILE A 214 2.73 -7.18 7.38
N ILE A 215 3.83 -6.68 7.93
CA ILE A 215 3.95 -5.45 8.72
C ILE A 215 5.09 -4.59 8.19
N GLY A 216 5.20 -3.33 8.59
CA GLY A 216 6.28 -2.44 8.15
C GLY A 216 5.84 -1.08 7.61
N GLU A 217 6.59 -0.55 6.64
CA GLU A 217 6.38 0.80 6.10
C GLU A 217 5.22 0.85 5.10
N ILE A 218 4.43 1.94 5.17
CA ILE A 218 3.17 2.12 4.43
C ILE A 218 3.34 1.91 2.93
N TYR A 219 4.23 2.65 2.28
CA TYR A 219 4.40 2.56 0.84
C TYR A 219 4.91 1.19 0.42
N THR A 220 5.92 0.68 1.14
CA THR A 220 6.61 -0.56 0.80
C THR A 220 5.68 -1.77 0.90
N ILE A 221 4.79 -1.82 1.88
CA ILE A 221 3.78 -2.89 1.97
C ILE A 221 2.73 -2.78 0.84
N LEU A 222 2.39 -1.56 0.42
CA LEU A 222 1.32 -1.32 -0.53
C LEU A 222 1.76 -1.48 -1.99
N GLU A 223 2.98 -1.10 -2.34
CA GLU A 223 3.53 -1.14 -3.71
C GLU A 223 4.27 -2.46 -3.97
N PRO A 224 3.72 -3.38 -4.80
CA PRO A 224 4.32 -4.69 -5.06
C PRO A 224 5.76 -4.62 -5.58
N PHE A 225 6.09 -3.64 -6.42
CA PHE A 225 7.46 -3.50 -6.91
C PHE A 225 8.45 -3.20 -5.77
N ALA A 226 8.06 -2.34 -4.82
CA ALA A 226 8.91 -1.93 -3.71
C ALA A 226 9.21 -3.08 -2.72
N ASN A 227 8.31 -4.05 -2.60
CA ASN A 227 8.50 -5.23 -1.75
C ASN A 227 8.90 -6.51 -2.50
N LEU A 228 9.31 -6.39 -3.76
CA LEU A 228 9.70 -7.54 -4.59
C LEU A 228 8.58 -8.59 -4.71
N TYR A 229 7.33 -8.14 -4.76
CA TYR A 229 6.12 -8.95 -4.91
C TYR A 229 5.96 -10.03 -3.84
N ILE A 230 6.31 -9.72 -2.58
CA ILE A 230 6.34 -10.69 -1.48
C ILE A 230 5.02 -11.45 -1.28
N GLU A 231 3.87 -10.78 -1.40
CA GLU A 231 2.58 -11.43 -1.25
C GLU A 231 2.28 -12.41 -2.39
N ASP A 232 2.74 -12.13 -3.61
CA ASP A 232 2.60 -13.05 -4.75
C ASP A 232 3.47 -14.29 -4.54
N LYS A 233 4.70 -14.10 -4.07
CA LYS A 233 5.63 -15.20 -3.75
C LYS A 233 5.08 -16.08 -2.63
N LEU A 234 4.49 -15.48 -1.59
CA LEU A 234 3.85 -16.23 -0.50
C LEU A 234 2.59 -16.99 -0.97
N MET A 235 1.79 -16.41 -1.88
CA MET A 235 0.70 -17.17 -2.51
C MET A 235 1.24 -18.38 -3.31
N ASP A 236 2.36 -18.20 -4.04
CA ASP A 236 3.00 -19.29 -4.76
C ASP A 236 3.59 -20.37 -3.83
N LEU A 237 3.82 -20.06 -2.55
CA LEU A 237 4.17 -21.03 -1.51
C LEU A 237 2.95 -21.65 -0.80
N GLY A 238 1.73 -21.27 -1.19
CA GLY A 238 0.51 -21.73 -0.52
C GLY A 238 0.33 -21.17 0.89
N VAL A 239 0.89 -19.98 1.14
CA VAL A 239 0.77 -19.26 2.41
C VAL A 239 -0.39 -18.28 2.33
N SER A 240 -1.18 -18.23 3.39
CA SER A 240 -2.22 -17.21 3.57
C SER A 240 -1.61 -15.95 4.16
N THR A 241 -1.74 -14.81 3.49
CA THR A 241 -1.18 -13.54 3.97
C THR A 241 -2.26 -12.56 4.41
N ARG A 242 -1.87 -11.67 5.32
CA ARG A 242 -2.68 -10.50 5.69
C ARG A 242 -1.79 -9.29 5.88
N LYS A 243 -2.22 -8.15 5.34
CA LYS A 243 -1.77 -6.81 5.69
C LYS A 243 -2.94 -6.00 6.25
N SER A 244 -2.70 -5.24 7.31
CA SER A 244 -3.75 -4.40 7.93
C SER A 244 -3.80 -3.04 7.25
N LEU A 245 -2.64 -2.56 6.78
CA LEU A 245 -2.51 -1.41 5.92
C LEU A 245 -3.08 -1.67 4.52
N THR A 246 -4.14 -0.93 4.19
CA THR A 246 -4.73 -0.87 2.85
C THR A 246 -5.04 0.59 2.51
N PRO A 247 -5.08 0.98 1.23
CA PRO A 247 -5.45 2.33 0.85
C PRO A 247 -6.80 2.79 1.41
N SER A 248 -7.80 1.92 1.42
CA SER A 248 -9.13 2.21 2.02
C SER A 248 -9.07 2.40 3.53
N TRP A 249 -8.26 1.61 4.24
CA TRP A 249 -7.99 1.82 5.66
C TRP A 249 -7.23 3.12 5.90
N TRP A 250 -6.19 3.41 5.11
CA TRP A 250 -5.38 4.62 5.24
C TRP A 250 -6.22 5.87 5.00
N PHE A 251 -7.09 5.86 3.99
CA PHE A 251 -8.03 6.95 3.76
C PHE A 251 -8.97 7.16 4.96
N LYS A 252 -9.55 6.09 5.51
CA LYS A 252 -10.38 6.15 6.72
C LYS A 252 -9.58 6.66 7.93
N ASP A 253 -8.36 6.17 8.13
CA ASP A 253 -7.47 6.57 9.23
C ASP A 253 -7.08 8.04 9.09
N ALA A 254 -6.77 8.51 7.88
CA ALA A 254 -6.50 9.91 7.59
C ALA A 254 -7.69 10.81 7.94
N VAL A 255 -8.91 10.42 7.56
CA VAL A 255 -10.15 11.13 7.93
C VAL A 255 -10.37 11.11 9.45
N LEU A 256 -10.24 9.95 10.09
CA LEU A 256 -10.43 9.78 11.55
C LEU A 256 -9.32 10.44 12.38
N SER A 257 -8.13 10.66 11.79
CA SER A 257 -7.02 11.34 12.45
C SER A 257 -7.36 12.79 12.79
N ALA A 258 -8.24 13.42 12.00
CA ALA A 258 -8.73 14.77 12.28
C ALA A 258 -9.49 14.87 13.61
N ILE A 259 -10.07 13.76 14.07
CA ILE A 259 -10.81 13.64 15.35
C ILE A 259 -10.09 12.76 16.38
N LYS A 260 -8.81 12.42 16.18
CA LYS A 260 -7.96 11.60 17.07
C LYS A 260 -8.48 10.17 17.37
N LEU A 261 -9.44 9.66 16.59
CA LEU A 261 -10.00 8.30 16.75
C LEU A 261 -9.32 7.24 15.87
N ASN A 262 -8.15 7.57 15.33
CA ASN A 262 -7.45 6.74 14.38
C ASN A 262 -6.67 5.61 15.10
N SER A 263 -6.64 4.42 14.49
CA SER A 263 -5.85 3.26 14.92
C SER A 263 -5.95 2.86 16.42
N LEU A 264 -7.07 3.09 17.10
CA LEU A 264 -7.24 2.87 18.55
C LEU A 264 -6.79 1.48 19.04
N ASN A 265 -7.21 0.41 18.35
CA ASN A 265 -6.85 -0.96 18.73
C ASN A 265 -5.34 -1.21 18.63
N LEU A 266 -4.70 -0.69 17.56
CA LEU A 266 -3.25 -0.81 17.38
C LEU A 266 -2.49 0.00 18.42
N ARG A 267 -2.99 1.20 18.76
CA ARG A 267 -2.43 2.06 19.82
C ARG A 267 -2.47 1.40 21.19
N ILE A 268 -3.55 0.69 21.49
CA ILE A 268 -3.69 -0.06 22.75
C ILE A 268 -2.77 -1.27 22.72
N ALA A 269 -2.75 -2.03 21.62
CA ALA A 269 -1.92 -3.21 21.47
C ALA A 269 -0.42 -2.88 21.58
N SER A 270 0.04 -1.79 20.97
CA SER A 270 1.45 -1.40 20.96
C SER A 270 1.95 -0.84 22.29
N LYS A 271 1.06 -0.45 23.20
CA LYS A 271 1.40 0.36 24.39
C LYS A 271 2.45 -0.28 25.29
N GLU A 272 2.46 -1.62 25.38
CA GLU A 272 3.43 -2.41 26.15
C GLU A 272 4.86 -2.23 25.65
N TYR A 273 5.05 -2.09 24.33
CA TYR A 273 6.38 -2.12 23.70
C TYR A 273 6.80 -0.77 23.08
N LEU A 274 5.83 0.04 22.64
CA LEU A 274 6.05 1.35 22.04
C LEU A 274 4.85 2.29 22.36
N PRO A 275 4.88 2.97 23.52
CA PRO A 275 3.79 3.85 23.95
C PRO A 275 3.77 5.20 23.21
N TYR A 276 4.91 5.64 22.68
CA TYR A 276 5.05 6.94 22.01
C TYR A 276 4.76 6.86 20.52
N TYR A 277 4.21 7.94 19.96
CA TYR A 277 4.10 8.11 18.51
C TYR A 277 5.43 8.62 17.96
N ILE A 278 6.05 7.85 17.09
CA ILE A 278 7.37 8.15 16.50
C ILE A 278 7.30 8.55 15.01
N GLY A 279 6.09 8.75 14.49
CA GLY A 279 5.85 9.01 13.09
C GLY A 279 5.80 7.79 12.20
N GLY A 280 5.38 8.03 10.95
CA GLY A 280 5.16 6.95 9.99
C GLY A 280 4.17 5.93 10.55
N HIS A 281 4.49 4.65 10.35
CA HIS A 281 3.69 3.51 10.80
C HIS A 281 4.40 2.66 11.87
N GLY A 282 5.43 3.20 12.52
CA GLY A 282 6.28 2.40 13.41
C GLY A 282 5.53 1.83 14.61
N ARG A 283 4.70 2.64 15.27
CA ARG A 283 3.90 2.17 16.41
C ARG A 283 2.82 1.17 15.98
N GLU A 284 2.18 1.44 14.86
CA GLU A 284 1.14 0.61 14.29
C GLU A 284 1.71 -0.75 13.83
N CYS A 285 2.94 -0.79 13.30
CA CYS A 285 3.69 -2.01 12.99
C CYS A 285 3.87 -2.94 14.21
N ILE A 286 4.24 -2.37 15.37
CA ILE A 286 4.30 -3.10 16.64
C ILE A 286 2.91 -3.63 17.06
N GLY A 287 1.89 -2.79 16.94
CA GLY A 287 0.51 -3.19 17.22
C GLY A 287 0.03 -4.34 16.33
N GLU A 288 0.35 -4.30 15.03
CA GLU A 288 -0.02 -5.33 14.06
C GLU A 288 0.64 -6.67 14.37
N ALA A 289 1.92 -6.69 14.79
CA ALA A 289 2.60 -7.92 15.20
C ALA A 289 1.91 -8.57 16.41
N LEU A 290 1.55 -7.78 17.42
CA LEU A 290 0.89 -8.28 18.63
C LEU A 290 -0.55 -8.75 18.35
N MET A 291 -1.26 -8.07 17.46
CA MET A 291 -2.59 -8.49 17.02
C MET A 291 -2.53 -9.80 16.23
N ALA A 292 -1.57 -9.93 15.31
CA ALA A 292 -1.38 -11.18 14.56
C ALA A 292 -1.10 -12.36 15.49
N HIS A 293 -0.25 -12.19 16.50
CA HIS A 293 -0.03 -13.20 17.52
C HIS A 293 -1.33 -13.59 18.25
N LYS A 294 -2.11 -12.61 18.74
CA LYS A 294 -3.38 -12.85 19.44
C LYS A 294 -4.41 -13.58 18.59
N GLU A 295 -4.40 -13.36 17.28
CA GLU A 295 -5.32 -13.96 16.32
C GLU A 295 -4.83 -15.31 15.76
N GLY A 296 -3.72 -15.85 16.31
CA GLY A 296 -3.23 -17.19 15.99
C GLY A 296 -2.51 -17.27 14.64
N PHE A 297 -1.90 -16.19 14.17
CA PHE A 297 -1.01 -16.25 13.01
C PHE A 297 0.25 -17.05 13.33
N SER A 298 0.84 -17.66 12.31
CA SER A 298 2.04 -18.49 12.45
C SER A 298 3.30 -17.63 12.64
N GLY A 299 3.34 -16.44 12.04
CA GLY A 299 4.45 -15.49 12.13
C GLY A 299 4.13 -14.15 11.48
N ALA A 300 5.10 -13.24 11.52
CA ALA A 300 5.04 -11.96 10.81
C ALA A 300 6.30 -11.70 9.99
N ILE A 301 6.16 -10.94 8.90
CA ILE A 301 7.28 -10.43 8.10
C ILE A 301 7.19 -8.91 8.11
N GLN A 302 8.19 -8.26 8.71
CA GLN A 302 8.38 -6.82 8.61
C GLN A 302 9.12 -6.49 7.32
N ILE A 303 8.62 -5.55 6.55
CA ILE A 303 9.31 -5.02 5.37
C ILE A 303 9.28 -3.50 5.30
N PHE A 304 10.43 -2.89 5.05
CA PHE A 304 10.56 -1.43 4.99
C PHE A 304 11.79 -0.99 4.19
N PRO A 305 11.84 0.26 3.72
CA PRO A 305 12.95 0.74 2.94
C PRO A 305 14.12 1.19 3.83
N MET A 306 15.36 1.02 3.36
CA MET A 306 16.54 1.52 4.06
C MET A 306 16.36 3.01 4.41
N GLY A 307 16.77 3.40 5.62
CA GLY A 307 16.63 4.77 6.12
C GLY A 307 15.25 5.14 6.66
N CYS A 308 14.28 4.22 6.69
CA CYS A 308 12.99 4.46 7.36
C CYS A 308 13.13 4.41 8.88
N MET A 309 13.42 5.57 9.50
CA MET A 309 13.64 5.67 10.95
C MET A 309 12.51 5.03 11.79
N PRO A 310 11.21 5.27 11.54
CA PRO A 310 10.16 4.63 12.35
C PRO A 310 10.23 3.10 12.34
N GLU A 311 10.51 2.50 11.19
CA GLU A 311 10.58 1.04 11.06
C GLU A 311 11.91 0.46 11.56
N ILE A 312 13.00 1.23 11.55
CA ILE A 312 14.25 0.87 12.23
C ILE A 312 14.02 0.77 13.75
N VAL A 313 13.23 1.68 14.32
CA VAL A 313 12.81 1.60 15.73
C VAL A 313 11.93 0.37 15.95
N SER A 314 10.95 0.10 15.08
CA SER A 314 10.15 -1.14 15.17
C SER A 314 11.03 -2.39 15.12
N LYS A 315 12.00 -2.43 14.20
CA LYS A 315 12.94 -3.54 14.01
C LYS A 315 13.78 -3.82 15.26
N SER A 316 14.13 -2.82 16.07
CA SER A 316 14.88 -3.05 17.31
C SER A 316 14.01 -3.64 18.43
N ILE A 317 12.69 -3.42 18.38
CA ILE A 317 11.72 -3.88 19.37
C ILE A 317 11.16 -5.26 19.04
N LEU A 318 10.89 -5.55 17.76
CA LEU A 318 10.28 -6.80 17.30
C LEU A 318 10.98 -8.08 17.80
N PRO A 319 12.32 -8.17 17.93
CA PRO A 319 12.99 -9.34 18.51
C PRO A 319 12.58 -9.64 19.96
N SER A 320 12.26 -8.61 20.75
CA SER A 320 11.76 -8.80 22.12
C SER A 320 10.36 -9.38 22.09
N ILE A 321 9.47 -8.85 21.25
CA ILE A 321 8.11 -9.40 21.04
C ILE A 321 8.18 -10.86 20.59
N ALA A 322 9.09 -11.16 19.65
CA ALA A 322 9.25 -12.52 19.13
C ALA A 322 9.64 -13.53 20.23
N ARG A 323 10.50 -13.14 21.16
CA ARG A 323 10.88 -13.95 22.33
C ARG A 323 9.74 -14.04 23.34
N ASP A 324 9.25 -12.89 23.80
CA ASP A 324 8.25 -12.80 24.88
C ASP A 324 6.95 -13.53 24.54
N LYS A 325 6.55 -13.49 23.26
CA LYS A 325 5.30 -14.09 22.77
C LYS A 325 5.52 -15.40 22.01
N ASN A 326 6.77 -15.90 21.93
CA ASN A 326 7.15 -17.08 21.13
C ASN A 326 6.59 -17.04 19.69
N PHE A 327 6.64 -15.86 19.07
CA PHE A 327 6.03 -15.54 17.78
C PHE A 327 7.11 -15.18 16.76
N PRO A 328 7.42 -16.03 15.76
CA PRO A 328 8.49 -15.76 14.81
C PRO A 328 8.23 -14.50 13.97
N ILE A 329 9.21 -13.59 13.93
CA ILE A 329 9.16 -12.37 13.12
C ILE A 329 10.44 -12.27 12.29
N MET A 330 10.30 -12.16 10.96
CA MET A 330 11.41 -11.90 10.04
C MET A 330 11.39 -10.44 9.60
N THR A 331 12.56 -9.82 9.48
CA THR A 331 12.69 -8.46 8.93
C THR A 331 13.44 -8.45 7.60
N LEU A 332 12.88 -7.73 6.64
CA LEU A 332 13.35 -7.53 5.28
C LEU A 332 13.55 -6.02 5.03
N VAL A 333 14.72 -5.61 4.56
CA VAL A 333 15.08 -4.19 4.37
C VAL A 333 15.45 -3.93 2.93
N VAL A 334 14.59 -3.23 2.20
CA VAL A 334 14.72 -3.02 0.75
C VAL A 334 15.36 -1.67 0.42
N ASP A 335 16.11 -1.62 -0.66
CA ASP A 335 16.74 -0.43 -1.22
C ASP A 335 16.82 -0.54 -2.76
N GLU A 336 17.39 0.46 -3.43
CA GLU A 336 17.52 0.47 -4.87
C GLU A 336 18.50 -0.57 -5.45
N MET A 337 19.40 -1.12 -4.62
CA MET A 337 20.42 -2.10 -5.01
C MET A 337 20.02 -3.54 -4.65
N THR A 338 18.82 -3.72 -4.09
CA THR A 338 18.41 -5.00 -3.51
C THR A 338 18.25 -6.07 -4.60
N GLY A 339 19.04 -7.15 -4.48
CA GLY A 339 18.91 -8.34 -5.30
C GLY A 339 17.77 -9.26 -4.85
N GLU A 340 17.00 -9.79 -5.80
CA GLU A 340 15.80 -10.58 -5.54
C GLU A 340 16.11 -11.99 -4.98
N SER A 341 17.13 -12.67 -5.50
CA SER A 341 17.38 -14.09 -5.17
C SER A 341 17.65 -14.35 -3.69
N GLY A 342 18.37 -13.44 -3.01
CA GLY A 342 18.63 -13.58 -1.58
C GLY A 342 17.39 -13.40 -0.71
N TYR A 343 16.38 -12.65 -1.19
CA TYR A 343 15.11 -12.48 -0.50
C TYR A 343 14.23 -13.71 -0.64
N ASP A 344 14.20 -14.31 -1.82
CA ASP A 344 13.40 -15.50 -2.11
C ASP A 344 13.79 -16.66 -1.20
N THR A 345 15.10 -16.96 -1.11
CA THR A 345 15.60 -18.03 -0.22
C THR A 345 15.28 -17.75 1.25
N ARG A 346 15.29 -16.48 1.70
CA ARG A 346 14.95 -16.12 3.08
C ARG A 346 13.46 -16.30 3.36
N ILE A 347 12.60 -15.97 2.39
CA ILE A 347 11.15 -16.18 2.49
C ILE A 347 10.85 -17.68 2.56
N GLU A 348 11.43 -18.48 1.67
CA GLU A 348 11.29 -19.94 1.65
C GLU A 348 11.74 -20.55 2.99
N ALA A 349 12.94 -20.22 3.45
CA ALA A 349 13.47 -20.72 4.72
C ALA A 349 12.61 -20.30 5.93
N PHE A 350 12.01 -19.11 5.90
CA PHE A 350 11.11 -18.65 6.96
C PHE A 350 9.80 -19.44 6.95
N VAL A 351 9.22 -19.69 5.78
CA VAL A 351 8.01 -20.53 5.64
C VAL A 351 8.29 -21.95 6.14
N ASP A 352 9.42 -22.55 5.75
CA ASP A 352 9.85 -23.87 6.22
C ASP A 352 9.99 -23.94 7.74
N LEU A 353 10.57 -22.90 8.36
CA LEU A 353 10.68 -22.79 9.81
C LEU A 353 9.30 -22.77 10.47
N LEU A 354 8.35 -22.01 9.93
CA LEU A 354 6.98 -21.95 10.44
C LEU A 354 6.25 -23.28 10.30
N GLU A 355 6.42 -23.97 9.18
CA GLU A 355 5.84 -25.31 8.97
C GLU A 355 6.36 -26.33 9.98
N ARG A 356 7.68 -26.36 10.22
CA ARG A 356 8.30 -27.28 11.20
C ARG A 356 7.78 -27.01 12.61
N ARG A 357 7.62 -25.74 12.98
CA ARG A 357 7.01 -25.36 14.27
C ARG A 357 5.56 -25.81 14.37
N SER A 358 4.80 -25.75 13.28
CA SER A 358 3.39 -26.18 13.26
C SER A 358 3.20 -27.70 13.24
N LYS A 359 4.15 -28.47 12.68
CA LYS A 359 4.07 -29.95 12.53
C LYS A 359 4.56 -30.73 13.77
N ASN A 360 4.83 -30.05 14.89
CA ASN A 360 5.49 -30.51 16.13
C ASN A 360 7.02 -30.54 16.04
N VAL A 361 7.66 -29.77 16.94
CA VAL A 361 8.90 -30.20 17.56
C VAL A 361 8.57 -30.40 19.04
N GLN A 362 8.33 -31.65 19.43
CA GLN A 362 8.72 -32.09 20.77
C GLN A 362 10.15 -31.60 20.95
N TYR A 363 10.40 -30.79 21.99
CA TYR A 363 11.77 -30.50 22.40
C TYR A 363 12.52 -31.83 22.44
N GLY A 364 13.57 -31.95 21.62
CA GLY A 364 14.49 -33.06 21.74
C GLY A 364 15.18 -32.93 23.09
N ASN A 365 14.78 -33.80 24.02
CA ASN A 365 15.29 -34.08 25.38
C ASN A 365 15.52 -32.90 26.32
#